data_AF-A0A3Q2ULJ3-F1
#
_entry.id   AF-A0A3Q2ULJ3-F1
#
_cell.length_a   1.000
_cell.length_b   1.000
_cell.length_c   1.000
_cell.angle_alpha   90.00
_cell.angle_beta   90.00
_cell.angle_gamma   90.00
#
_symmetry.space_group_name_H-M   'P 1'
#
loop_
_entity.id
_entity.type
_entity.pdbx_description
1 polymer ?
#
loop_
_entity_poly.entity_id
_entity_poly.type
_entity_poly.pdbx_seq_one_letter_code
_entity_poly.pdbx_strand_id
1 'polypeptide(L)'
;MKNTLTKVFILCKITYNTNVFFFFPAMSFDFVRKVNQKYFVSNKEKGSFLKAVEFCSQQGLELALPQSEEENRILIQLIGEDDKRAWVNINSRKAEGNFQSDMKNRPLIFTNWGERQPDESIQDTGCSMVTENGTWRVTPDCSQNIYIICQI
;
A
#
# COMPACT_ATOMS: atom_id res chain seq x y z
N MET A 1 -13.94 -17.39 -20.78
CA MET A 1 -14.13 -15.92 -20.66
C MET A 1 -12.75 -15.29 -20.64
N LYS A 2 -12.38 -14.52 -21.67
CA LYS A 2 -11.05 -13.90 -21.78
C LYS A 2 -11.05 -12.65 -20.90
N ASN A 3 -10.40 -12.70 -19.73
CA ASN A 3 -10.14 -11.52 -18.92
C ASN A 3 -9.12 -10.65 -19.67
N THR A 4 -9.60 -9.63 -20.37
CA THR A 4 -8.74 -8.59 -20.93
C THR A 4 -8.13 -7.83 -19.75
N LEU A 5 -6.88 -8.13 -19.42
CA LEU A 5 -6.10 -7.38 -18.43
C LEU A 5 -5.94 -5.96 -18.97
N THR A 6 -6.70 -5.02 -18.42
CA THR A 6 -6.47 -3.59 -18.65
C THR A 6 -5.15 -3.23 -17.99
N LYS A 7 -4.04 -3.38 -18.73
CA LYS A 7 -2.73 -2.88 -18.32
C LYS A 7 -2.81 -1.35 -18.25
N VAL A 8 -2.77 -0.80 -17.05
CA VAL A 8 -2.62 0.66 -16.89
C VAL A 8 -1.14 1.00 -17.08
N PHE A 9 -0.85 1.71 -18.17
CA PHE A 9 0.47 2.29 -18.42
C PHE A 9 0.59 3.56 -17.59
N ILE A 10 1.33 3.51 -16.49
CA ILE A 10 1.67 4.72 -15.74
C ILE A 10 2.82 5.40 -16.49
N LEU A 11 2.50 6.37 -17.34
CA LEU A 11 3.50 7.20 -18.01
C LEU A 11 4.02 8.23 -17.01
N CYS A 12 5.25 8.03 -16.52
CA CYS A 12 5.96 9.10 -15.82
C CYS A 12 6.42 10.13 -16.86
N LYS A 13 5.81 11.32 -16.90
CA LYS A 13 6.31 12.43 -17.70
C LYS A 13 7.44 13.11 -16.95
N ILE A 14 8.68 12.85 -17.35
CA ILE A 14 9.82 13.66 -16.95
C ILE A 14 10.01 14.77 -18.00
N THR A 15 9.83 16.03 -17.62
CA THR A 15 10.24 17.18 -18.44
C THR A 15 11.73 17.42 -18.25
N TYR A 16 12.58 16.85 -19.12
CA TYR A 16 13.94 17.36 -19.33
C TYR A 16 14.17 17.69 -20.80
N ASN A 17 14.82 18.83 -21.01
CA ASN A 17 15.01 19.51 -22.28
C ASN A 17 16.14 18.89 -23.14
N THR A 18 16.05 17.59 -23.44
CA THR A 18 17.01 16.92 -24.32
C THR A 18 16.33 15.78 -25.09
N ASN A 19 16.61 15.67 -26.38
CA ASN A 19 16.11 14.63 -27.31
C ASN A 19 16.67 13.23 -26.98
N VAL A 20 16.41 12.73 -25.78
CA VAL A 20 16.72 11.37 -25.36
C VAL A 20 15.41 10.69 -25.00
N PHE A 21 14.92 9.82 -25.89
CA PHE A 21 13.76 8.98 -25.63
C PHE A 21 14.21 7.80 -24.76
N PHE A 22 14.03 7.91 -23.44
CA PHE A 22 14.13 6.76 -22.56
C PHE A 22 12.89 5.88 -22.76
N PHE A 23 13.09 4.67 -23.31
CA PHE A 23 12.09 3.60 -23.24
C PHE A 23 12.00 3.15 -21.79
N PHE A 24 11.12 3.77 -21.00
CA PHE A 24 10.78 3.25 -19.69
C PHE A 24 9.91 2.00 -19.90
N PRO A 25 10.23 0.85 -19.26
CA PRO A 25 9.27 -0.24 -19.19
C PRO A 25 8.02 0.33 -18.51
N ALA A 26 6.90 0.26 -19.21
CA ALA A 26 5.62 0.59 -18.61
C ALA A 26 5.39 -0.36 -17.44
N MET A 27 5.16 0.22 -16.25
CA MET A 27 4.85 -0.57 -15.06
C MET A 27 3.51 -1.26 -15.29
N SER A 28 3.55 -2.57 -15.46
CA SER A 28 2.38 -3.39 -15.73
C SER A 28 1.91 -3.98 -14.41
N PHE A 29 0.75 -3.53 -13.97
CA PHE A 29 0.03 -4.17 -12.88
C PHE A 29 -1.10 -5.03 -13.42
N ASP A 30 -1.19 -6.27 -12.95
CA ASP A 30 -2.24 -7.21 -13.37
C ASP A 30 -3.58 -6.88 -12.72
N PHE A 31 -3.56 -6.34 -11.50
CA PHE A 31 -4.74 -5.96 -10.75
C PHE A 31 -4.74 -4.47 -10.49
N VAL A 32 -5.73 -3.78 -11.07
CA VAL A 32 -5.93 -2.33 -10.91
C VAL A 32 -7.36 -2.05 -10.47
N ARG A 33 -7.51 -1.15 -9.52
CA ARG A 33 -8.81 -0.62 -9.06
C ARG A 33 -8.71 0.89 -8.92
N LYS A 34 -9.67 1.59 -9.52
CA LYS A 34 -9.85 3.02 -9.32
C LYS A 34 -10.99 3.24 -8.32
N VAL A 35 -10.76 4.10 -7.34
CA VAL A 35 -11.76 4.55 -6.39
C VAL A 35 -11.44 5.99 -6.04
N ASN A 36 -12.46 6.86 -6.01
CA ASN A 36 -12.28 8.30 -5.89
C ASN A 36 -11.29 8.81 -6.97
N GLN A 37 -10.26 9.54 -6.53
CA GLN A 37 -9.19 10.09 -7.38
C GLN A 37 -7.91 9.25 -7.35
N LYS A 38 -7.92 8.07 -6.71
CA LYS A 38 -6.76 7.21 -6.54
C LYS A 38 -6.85 5.94 -7.38
N TYR A 39 -5.68 5.37 -7.65
CA TYR A 39 -5.57 4.01 -8.17
C TYR A 39 -4.86 3.15 -7.14
N PHE A 40 -5.39 1.95 -6.90
CA PHE A 40 -4.73 0.90 -6.14
C PHE A 40 -4.35 -0.22 -7.09
N VAL A 41 -3.11 -0.67 -6.98
CA VAL A 41 -2.51 -1.62 -7.91
C VAL A 41 -1.75 -2.72 -7.18
N SER A 42 -1.77 -3.94 -7.74
CA SER A 42 -1.04 -5.08 -7.19
C SER A 42 -0.72 -6.11 -8.27
N ASN A 43 0.40 -6.81 -8.09
CA ASN A 43 0.77 -8.02 -8.83
C ASN A 43 0.62 -9.29 -7.97
N LYS A 44 -0.08 -9.18 -6.83
CA LYS A 44 -0.17 -10.26 -5.82
C LYS A 44 1.20 -10.67 -5.28
N GLU A 45 2.17 -9.75 -5.36
CA GLU A 45 3.47 -9.89 -4.74
C GLU A 45 3.37 -9.77 -3.22
N LYS A 46 4.26 -10.48 -2.53
CA LYS A 46 4.36 -10.46 -1.06
C LYS A 46 5.75 -10.07 -0.60
N GLY A 47 5.82 -9.51 0.60
CA GLY A 47 7.08 -9.16 1.22
C GLY A 47 6.92 -8.63 2.63
N SER A 48 8.06 -8.40 3.27
CA SER A 48 8.16 -7.61 4.50
C SER A 48 7.66 -6.18 4.27
N PHE A 49 7.38 -5.46 5.34
CA PHE A 49 6.92 -4.07 5.25
C PHE A 49 7.92 -3.19 4.49
N LEU A 50 9.21 -3.31 4.80
CA LEU A 50 10.26 -2.57 4.10
C LEU A 50 10.28 -2.90 2.61
N LYS A 51 10.21 -4.19 2.24
CA LYS A 51 10.14 -4.62 0.84
C LYS A 51 8.92 -4.04 0.14
N ALA A 52 7.78 -3.92 0.83
CA ALA A 52 6.56 -3.33 0.29
C ALA A 52 6.73 -1.84 -0.04
N VAL A 53 7.33 -1.08 0.87
CA VAL A 53 7.66 0.34 0.68
C VAL A 53 8.65 0.52 -0.48
N GLU A 54 9.71 -0.28 -0.51
CA GLU A 54 10.73 -0.24 -1.58
C GLU A 54 10.15 -0.61 -2.94
N PHE A 55 9.34 -1.68 -3.01
CA PHE A 55 8.71 -2.14 -4.25
C PHE A 55 7.82 -1.06 -4.88
N CYS A 56 6.99 -0.38 -4.08
CA CYS A 56 6.15 0.70 -4.59
C CYS A 56 6.98 1.92 -4.98
N SER A 57 7.96 2.33 -4.16
CA SER A 57 8.77 3.52 -4.43
C SER A 57 9.70 3.38 -5.64
N GLN A 58 10.26 2.19 -5.90
CA GLN A 58 11.01 1.90 -7.13
C GLN A 58 10.17 2.06 -8.40
N GLN A 59 8.84 1.97 -8.25
CA GLN A 59 7.86 2.20 -9.29
C GLN A 59 7.30 3.63 -9.29
N GLY A 60 7.88 4.54 -8.51
CA GLY A 60 7.36 5.91 -8.36
C GLY A 60 5.96 5.96 -7.73
N LEU A 61 5.56 4.90 -7.02
CA LEU A 61 4.28 4.76 -6.32
C LEU A 61 4.51 4.81 -4.81
N GLU A 62 3.40 4.91 -4.07
CA GLU A 62 3.42 4.81 -2.62
C GLU A 62 2.82 3.48 -2.19
N LEU A 63 3.25 2.95 -1.04
CA LEU A 63 2.51 1.87 -0.39
C LEU A 63 1.10 2.39 -0.05
N ALA A 64 0.08 1.54 -0.18
CA ALA A 64 -1.31 1.95 -0.03
C ALA A 64 -1.62 2.52 1.37
N LEU A 65 -2.28 3.67 1.40
CA LEU A 65 -2.91 4.27 2.57
C LEU A 65 -4.34 4.70 2.19
N PRO A 66 -5.35 3.86 2.45
CA PRO A 66 -6.73 4.24 2.23
C PRO A 66 -7.13 5.42 3.13
N GLN A 67 -7.84 6.37 2.53
CA GLN A 67 -8.31 7.61 3.17
C GLN A 67 -9.84 7.68 3.27
N SER A 68 -10.54 6.60 2.93
CA SER A 68 -11.98 6.43 3.13
C SER A 68 -12.32 4.94 3.29
N GLU A 69 -13.54 4.64 3.70
CA GLU A 69 -14.04 3.28 3.81
C GLU A 69 -14.08 2.58 2.44
N GLU A 70 -14.48 3.30 1.38
CA GLU A 70 -14.50 2.78 0.02
C GLU A 70 -13.10 2.42 -0.47
N GLU A 71 -12.09 3.25 -0.17
CA GLU A 71 -10.69 2.96 -0.48
C GLU A 71 -10.20 1.75 0.29
N ASN A 72 -10.54 1.65 1.57
CA ASN A 72 -10.15 0.52 2.41
C ASN A 72 -10.71 -0.81 1.88
N ARG A 73 -11.95 -0.81 1.39
CA ARG A 73 -12.56 -1.98 0.75
C ARG A 73 -11.81 -2.42 -0.52
N ILE A 74 -11.20 -1.50 -1.26
CA ILE A 74 -10.39 -1.85 -2.45
C ILE A 74 -9.17 -2.68 -2.07
N LEU A 75 -8.51 -2.41 -0.93
CA LEU A 75 -7.39 -3.24 -0.48
C LEU A 75 -7.84 -4.69 -0.27
N ILE A 76 -9.02 -4.91 0.31
CA ILE A 76 -9.59 -6.25 0.52
C ILE A 76 -9.81 -6.99 -0.80
N GLN A 77 -10.30 -6.30 -1.82
CA GLN A 77 -10.49 -6.88 -3.16
C GLN A 77 -9.17 -7.22 -3.86
N LEU A 78 -8.09 -6.55 -3.48
CA LEU A 78 -6.75 -6.72 -4.06
C LEU A 78 -5.87 -7.70 -3.27
N ILE A 79 -6.30 -8.18 -2.10
CA ILE A 79 -5.68 -9.30 -1.39
C ILE A 79 -5.94 -10.62 -2.15
N GLY A 80 -5.04 -11.58 -2.04
CA GLY A 80 -5.21 -12.91 -2.67
C GLY A 80 -5.93 -13.92 -1.79
N GLU A 81 -5.87 -15.19 -2.18
CA GLU A 81 -6.62 -16.25 -1.49
C GLU A 81 -5.85 -16.91 -0.34
N ASP A 82 -4.53 -16.98 -0.46
CA ASP A 82 -3.62 -17.72 0.43
C ASP A 82 -3.16 -16.93 1.67
N ASP A 83 -3.26 -15.61 1.65
CA ASP A 83 -3.15 -14.74 2.82
C ASP A 83 -4.19 -13.64 2.71
N LYS A 84 -4.76 -13.25 3.83
CA LYS A 84 -5.90 -12.33 3.94
C LYS A 84 -5.49 -10.95 4.44
N ARG A 85 -4.24 -10.56 4.19
CA ARG A 85 -3.61 -9.36 4.75
C ARG A 85 -2.76 -8.62 3.73
N ALA A 86 -2.75 -7.30 3.84
CA ALA A 86 -1.87 -6.41 3.08
C ALA A 86 -1.29 -5.32 3.98
N TRP A 87 -0.08 -4.86 3.68
CA TRP A 87 0.52 -3.74 4.41
C TRP A 87 -0.21 -2.43 4.15
N VAL A 88 -0.22 -1.55 5.15
CA VAL A 88 -0.79 -0.19 5.10
C VAL A 88 0.30 0.81 5.46
N ASN A 89 0.40 1.89 4.70
CA ASN A 89 1.49 2.87 4.76
C ASN A 89 1.36 3.88 5.92
N ILE A 90 1.42 3.36 7.14
CA ILE A 90 1.43 4.11 8.41
C ILE A 90 2.85 4.11 8.97
N ASN A 91 3.23 5.20 9.67
CA ASN A 91 4.55 5.27 10.29
C ASN A 91 4.77 4.08 11.23
N SER A 92 5.88 3.37 11.01
CA SER A 92 6.21 2.15 11.74
C SER A 92 6.86 2.39 13.09
N ARG A 93 7.29 3.62 13.39
CA ARG A 93 7.93 4.00 14.65
C ARG A 93 6.95 4.70 15.56
N LYS A 94 6.76 4.17 16.76
CA LYS A 94 5.86 4.74 17.77
C LYS A 94 6.27 6.18 18.14
N ALA A 95 7.56 6.44 18.22
CA ALA A 95 8.11 7.78 18.53
C ALA A 95 7.77 8.85 17.47
N GLU A 96 7.48 8.45 16.22
CA GLU A 96 7.28 9.37 15.09
C GLU A 96 5.80 9.65 14.79
N GLY A 97 4.89 9.22 15.68
CA GLY A 97 3.47 9.54 15.57
C GLY A 97 2.51 8.53 16.20
N ASN A 98 3.01 7.54 16.95
CA ASN A 98 2.21 6.55 17.66
C ASN A 98 1.12 5.90 16.78
N PHE A 99 1.49 5.54 15.54
CA PHE A 99 0.59 4.98 14.52
C PHE A 99 -0.55 5.92 14.08
N GLN A 100 -0.45 7.23 14.32
CA GLN A 100 -1.43 8.25 13.93
C GLN A 100 -0.97 9.13 12.76
N SER A 101 0.19 8.80 12.17
CA SER A 101 0.75 9.49 11.02
C SER A 101 1.13 8.52 9.90
N ASP A 102 1.12 9.01 8.66
CA ASP A 102 1.70 8.30 7.53
C ASP A 102 3.24 8.32 7.58
N MET A 103 3.90 7.60 6.67
CA MET A 103 5.36 7.58 6.56
C MET A 103 6.00 8.94 6.22
N LYS A 104 5.21 9.98 5.94
CA LYS A 104 5.64 11.37 5.72
C LYS A 104 5.30 12.27 6.92
N ASN A 105 4.95 11.69 8.06
CA ASN A 105 4.56 12.38 9.30
C ASN A 105 3.33 13.28 9.15
N ARG A 106 2.44 12.99 8.19
CA ARG A 106 1.14 13.67 8.08
C ARG A 106 0.09 12.91 8.89
N PRO A 107 -0.80 13.60 9.62
CA PRO A 107 -1.86 12.95 10.38
C PRO A 107 -2.77 12.07 9.49
N LEU A 108 -3.18 10.92 10.01
CA LEU A 108 -4.17 10.08 9.36
C LEU A 108 -5.54 10.76 9.37
N ILE A 109 -6.15 10.90 8.18
CA ILE A 109 -7.51 11.46 8.03
C ILE A 109 -8.61 10.41 8.08
N PHE A 110 -8.22 9.13 8.00
CA PHE A 110 -9.09 7.98 8.11
C PHE A 110 -8.29 6.87 8.79
N THR A 111 -8.98 6.13 9.66
CA THR A 111 -8.45 4.94 10.32
C THR A 111 -9.55 3.90 10.41
N ASN A 112 -9.20 2.63 10.22
CA ASN A 112 -10.12 1.53 10.47
C ASN A 112 -9.53 0.52 11.44
N TRP A 113 -8.99 1.00 12.57
CA TRP A 113 -8.38 0.14 13.58
C TRP A 113 -9.36 -0.91 14.08
N GLY A 114 -8.89 -2.16 14.18
CA GLY A 114 -9.62 -3.23 14.84
C GLY A 114 -9.74 -3.00 16.34
N GLU A 115 -10.53 -3.84 16.99
CA GLU A 115 -10.69 -3.76 18.44
C GLU A 115 -9.33 -3.80 19.15
N ARG A 116 -9.10 -2.84 20.06
CA ARG A 116 -7.85 -2.70 20.84
C ARG A 116 -6.59 -2.46 19.99
N GLN A 117 -6.75 -1.92 18.79
CA GLN A 117 -5.66 -1.49 17.93
C GLN A 117 -5.61 0.05 17.83
N PRO A 118 -4.43 0.66 17.67
CA PRO A 118 -3.11 0.03 17.78
C PRO A 118 -2.82 -0.49 19.20
N ASP A 119 -2.15 -1.63 19.31
CA ASP A 119 -1.83 -2.26 20.59
C ASP A 119 -0.77 -1.43 21.35
N GLU A 120 -1.13 -0.93 22.53
CA GLU A 120 -0.27 -0.08 23.35
C GLU A 120 1.00 -0.80 23.84
N SER A 121 1.00 -2.14 23.91
CA SER A 121 2.14 -2.94 24.32
C SER A 121 3.29 -2.92 23.32
N ILE A 122 3.04 -2.54 22.07
CA ILE A 122 4.08 -2.33 21.06
C ILE A 122 4.82 -1.03 21.42
N GLN A 123 6.08 -1.15 21.85
CA GLN A 123 6.81 -0.03 22.45
C GLN A 123 7.57 0.82 21.43
N ASP A 124 8.22 0.21 20.45
CA ASP A 124 9.15 0.92 19.55
C ASP A 124 8.72 0.90 18.09
N THR A 125 8.74 -0.28 17.47
CA THR A 125 8.48 -0.45 16.04
C THR A 125 7.33 -1.43 15.83
N GLY A 126 6.38 -1.07 14.97
CA GLY A 126 5.31 -1.94 14.55
C GLY A 126 4.81 -1.56 13.16
N CYS A 127 4.40 -2.54 12.37
CA CYS A 127 3.93 -2.33 11.01
C CYS A 127 2.43 -2.56 10.93
N SER A 128 1.75 -1.66 10.24
CA SER A 128 0.30 -1.68 10.12
C SER A 128 -0.13 -2.50 8.92
N MET A 129 -1.14 -3.35 9.10
CA MET A 129 -1.72 -4.14 8.03
C MET A 129 -3.24 -4.12 8.12
N VAL A 130 -3.89 -4.24 6.97
CA VAL A 130 -5.33 -4.50 6.88
C VAL A 130 -5.58 -6.01 6.85
N THR A 131 -6.68 -6.45 7.45
CA THR A 131 -7.16 -7.85 7.46
C THR A 131 -8.37 -8.04 6.55
N GLU A 132 -8.79 -9.28 6.26
CA GLU A 132 -9.98 -9.58 5.44
C GLU A 132 -11.26 -8.86 5.88
N ASN A 133 -11.38 -8.56 7.18
CA ASN A 133 -12.54 -7.87 7.74
C ASN A 133 -12.52 -6.36 7.48
N GLY A 134 -11.52 -5.85 6.75
CA GLY A 134 -11.34 -4.41 6.54
C GLY A 134 -10.61 -3.71 7.67
N THR A 135 -10.46 -4.33 8.84
CA THR A 135 -9.86 -3.68 10.01
C THR A 135 -8.34 -3.74 10.00
N TRP A 136 -7.73 -2.72 10.60
CA TRP A 136 -6.29 -2.56 10.68
C TRP A 136 -5.76 -3.05 12.02
N ARG A 137 -4.53 -3.55 12.01
CA ARG A 137 -3.80 -3.94 13.22
C ARG A 137 -2.32 -3.67 13.04
N VAL A 138 -1.65 -3.45 14.15
CA VAL A 138 -0.20 -3.32 14.20
C VAL A 138 0.40 -4.68 14.58
N THR A 139 1.52 -5.03 13.96
CA THR A 139 2.34 -6.17 14.36
C THR A 139 3.75 -5.70 14.72
N PRO A 140 4.39 -6.24 15.77
CA PRO A 140 5.81 -6.00 16.01
C PRO A 140 6.69 -6.71 14.96
N ASP A 141 6.18 -7.76 14.33
CA ASP A 141 6.88 -8.51 13.29
C ASP A 141 6.61 -7.91 11.90
N CYS A 142 7.45 -6.95 11.51
CA CYS A 142 7.44 -6.31 10.19
C CYS A 142 8.04 -7.18 9.07
N SER A 143 8.58 -8.36 9.41
CA SER A 143 9.24 -9.27 8.45
C SER A 143 8.27 -10.21 7.74
N GLN A 144 7.00 -10.22 8.16
CA GLN A 144 5.96 -11.09 7.61
C GLN A 144 5.81 -10.93 6.10
N ASN A 145 5.62 -12.05 5.41
CA ASN A 145 5.44 -12.09 3.98
C ASN A 145 3.95 -11.91 3.60
N ILE A 146 3.47 -10.66 3.58
CA ILE A 146 2.06 -10.33 3.25
C ILE A 146 1.95 -9.46 2.00
N TYR A 147 0.72 -9.28 1.50
CA TYR A 147 0.48 -8.66 0.20
C TYR A 147 0.94 -7.20 0.12
N ILE A 148 1.51 -6.87 -1.04
CA ILE A 148 1.92 -5.52 -1.41
C ILE A 148 0.86 -4.92 -2.33
N ILE A 149 0.34 -3.77 -1.93
CA ILE A 149 -0.60 -2.97 -2.71
C ILE A 149 -0.04 -1.56 -2.77
N CYS A 150 0.18 -1.05 -3.98
CA CYS A 150 0.65 0.32 -4.19
C CYS A 150 -0.52 1.24 -4.54
N GLN A 151 -0.32 2.54 -4.35
CA GLN A 151 -1.25 3.58 -4.75
C GLN A 151 -0.59 4.66 -5.62
N ILE A 152 -1.43 5.29 -6.44
CA ILE A 152 -1.17 6.54 -7.18
C ILE A 152 -2.04 7.63 -6.56
#